data_AF-A0A833PFW8-F1
#
_entry.id   AF-A0A833PFW8-F1
#
_cell.length_a   1.000
_cell.length_b   1.000
_cell.length_c   1.000
_cell.angle_alpha   90.00
_cell.angle_beta   90.00
_cell.angle_gamma   90.00
#
_symmetry.space_group_name_H-M   'P 1'
#
loop_
_entity.id
_entity.type
_entity.pdbx_description
1 polymer ?
#
loop_
_entity_poly.entity_id
_entity_poly.type
_entity_poly.pdbx_seq_one_letter_code
_entity_poly.pdbx_strand_id
1 'polypeptide(L)'
;MVNSSDFVSTAKIEKIYGYKPQRYDVENKTFNNLEDFYTHTFPSIIKSDGKVWDLASIYFHDLLMNQYRDTSTVLRIANDLLSYLRFIENKSLTIDNFPLDKQERPTYLYHLHLRQQFAFKPSSQSTASQKMRHVLRFYDFCIEKKLFSPEHIKP
;
A
#
# COMPACT_ATOMS: atom_id res chain seq x y z
N MET A 1 -25.82 22.13 -6.41
CA MET A 1 -24.35 22.21 -6.59
C MET A 1 -23.74 22.27 -5.20
N VAL A 2 -23.35 21.12 -4.65
CA VAL A 2 -22.67 21.07 -3.34
C VAL A 2 -21.21 21.37 -3.60
N ASN A 3 -20.68 22.41 -2.97
CA ASN A 3 -19.25 22.69 -2.93
C ASN A 3 -18.53 21.41 -2.53
N SER A 4 -17.66 20.90 -3.40
CA SER A 4 -16.73 19.82 -3.07
C SER A 4 -15.91 20.32 -1.89
N SER A 5 -16.26 19.88 -0.68
CA SER A 5 -15.42 20.05 0.48
C SER A 5 -14.04 19.53 0.12
N ASP A 6 -12.99 20.31 0.41
CA ASP A 6 -11.60 19.92 0.31
C ASP A 6 -11.36 18.69 1.21
N PHE A 7 -11.76 17.51 0.75
CA PHE A 7 -11.57 16.28 1.48
C PHE A 7 -10.08 16.00 1.50
N VAL A 8 -9.50 16.15 2.68
CA VAL A 8 -8.10 15.82 2.96
C VAL A 8 -8.09 14.48 3.69
N SER A 9 -7.50 13.49 3.05
CA SER A 9 -7.29 12.15 3.59
C SER A 9 -6.61 12.24 4.96
N THR A 10 -7.25 11.61 5.94
CA THR A 10 -6.78 11.45 7.32
C THR A 10 -6.07 10.11 7.53
N ALA A 11 -5.88 9.32 6.45
CA ALA A 11 -5.22 8.03 6.51
C ALA A 11 -3.85 8.16 7.18
N LYS A 12 -3.47 7.15 7.96
CA LYS A 12 -2.27 7.16 8.81
C LYS A 12 -1.70 5.76 8.99
N ILE A 13 -0.45 5.68 9.44
CA ILE A 13 0.16 4.43 9.89
C ILE A 13 0.02 4.34 11.40
N GLU A 14 -0.51 3.22 11.86
CA GLU A 14 -0.43 2.78 13.24
C GLU A 14 0.63 1.66 13.36
N LYS A 15 1.40 1.69 14.44
CA LYS A 15 2.46 0.71 14.69
C LYS A 15 1.96 -0.33 15.67
N ILE A 16 2.00 -1.59 15.27
CA ILE A 16 1.72 -2.73 16.14
C ILE A 16 3.06 -3.20 16.71
N TYR A 17 3.18 -3.16 18.03
CA TYR A 17 4.41 -3.54 18.73
C TYR A 17 4.38 -5.00 19.16
N GLY A 18 5.55 -5.65 19.19
CA GLY A 18 5.66 -7.06 19.59
C GLY A 18 4.88 -8.01 18.68
N TYR A 19 4.82 -7.67 17.39
CA TYR A 19 4.03 -8.40 16.42
C TYR A 19 4.60 -9.79 16.15
N LYS A 20 3.74 -10.81 16.29
CA LYS A 20 4.04 -12.22 16.00
C LYS A 20 3.12 -12.70 14.88
N PRO A 21 3.66 -13.05 13.71
CA PRO A 21 2.86 -13.57 12.62
C PRO A 21 2.32 -14.95 12.99
N GLN A 22 1.10 -15.18 12.52
CA GLN A 22 0.40 -16.43 12.72
C GLN A 22 0.18 -17.10 11.37
N ARG A 23 0.30 -18.43 11.36
CA ARG A 23 -0.09 -19.25 10.22
C ARG A 23 -1.35 -20.03 10.61
N TYR A 24 -2.33 -20.01 9.72
CA TYR A 24 -3.49 -20.88 9.87
C TYR A 24 -3.10 -22.31 9.48
N ASP A 25 -3.25 -23.23 10.41
CA ASP A 25 -3.16 -24.66 10.19
C ASP A 25 -4.52 -25.17 9.72
N VAL A 26 -4.58 -25.63 8.48
CA VAL A 26 -5.83 -26.07 7.84
C VAL A 26 -6.33 -27.38 8.44
N GLU A 27 -5.41 -28.28 8.83
CA GLU A 27 -5.74 -29.60 9.35
C GLU A 27 -6.34 -29.47 10.75
N ASN A 28 -5.68 -28.68 11.60
CA ASN A 28 -6.09 -28.50 12.98
C ASN A 28 -7.10 -27.36 13.18
N LYS A 29 -7.34 -26.55 12.14
CA LYS A 29 -8.19 -25.35 12.18
C LYS A 29 -7.79 -24.35 13.28
N THR A 30 -6.49 -24.23 13.53
CA THR A 30 -5.92 -23.35 14.56
C THR A 30 -4.97 -22.33 13.95
N PHE A 31 -4.78 -21.21 14.65
CA PHE A 31 -3.69 -20.27 14.35
C PHE A 31 -2.48 -20.64 15.20
N ASN A 32 -1.40 -21.04 14.54
CA ASN A 32 -0.14 -21.33 15.19
C ASN A 32 0.79 -20.11 15.03
N ASN A 33 1.37 -19.64 16.13
CA ASN A 33 2.41 -18.63 16.06
C ASN A 33 3.62 -19.23 15.35
N LEU A 34 4.27 -18.46 14.49
CA LEU A 34 5.57 -18.85 13.96
C LEU A 34 6.60 -18.53 15.03
N GLU A 35 6.97 -19.53 15.83
CA GLU A 35 7.81 -19.38 17.03
C GLU A 35 9.15 -18.68 16.71
N ASP A 36 9.66 -18.84 15.49
CA ASP A 36 10.93 -18.28 15.03
C ASP A 36 10.84 -16.85 14.47
N PHE A 37 9.64 -16.26 14.32
CA PHE A 37 9.48 -14.93 13.74
C PHE A 37 8.99 -13.90 14.77
N TYR A 38 9.87 -12.95 15.09
CA TYR A 38 9.56 -11.81 15.95
C TYR A 38 9.96 -10.51 15.25
N THR A 39 9.01 -9.57 15.12
CA THR A 39 9.32 -8.20 14.73
C THR A 39 8.87 -7.23 15.81
N HIS A 40 9.76 -6.32 16.17
CA HIS A 40 9.47 -5.30 17.18
C HIS A 40 8.31 -4.38 16.75
N THR A 41 8.12 -4.19 15.45
CA THR A 41 7.10 -3.29 14.91
C THR A 41 6.52 -3.84 13.60
N PHE A 42 5.21 -3.73 13.45
CA PHE A 42 4.50 -4.00 12.20
C PHE A 42 3.65 -2.79 11.83
N PRO A 43 3.78 -2.24 10.60
CA PRO A 43 2.95 -1.12 10.18
C PRO A 43 1.56 -1.58 9.76
N SER A 44 0.52 -0.92 10.25
CA SER A 44 -0.85 -1.03 9.75
C SER A 44 -1.28 0.32 9.18
N ILE A 45 -1.75 0.36 7.94
CA ILE A 45 -2.30 1.59 7.36
C ILE A 45 -3.80 1.63 7.68
N ILE A 46 -4.22 2.67 8.38
CA ILE A 46 -5.62 2.98 8.65
C ILE A 46 -6.07 4.01 7.62
N LYS A 47 -7.08 3.66 6.83
CA LYS A 47 -7.73 4.53 5.84
C LYS A 47 -8.49 5.67 6.53
N SER A 48 -8.91 6.67 5.75
CA SER A 48 -9.72 7.78 6.29
C SER A 48 -11.07 7.34 6.85
N ASP A 49 -11.61 6.21 6.39
CA ASP A 49 -12.84 5.59 6.91
C ASP A 49 -12.64 4.82 8.23
N GLY A 50 -11.43 4.84 8.80
CA GLY A 50 -11.08 4.15 10.04
C GLY A 50 -10.81 2.66 9.88
N LYS A 51 -10.97 2.09 8.69
CA LYS A 51 -10.69 0.67 8.43
C LYS A 51 -9.21 0.46 8.12
N VAL A 52 -8.72 -0.74 8.39
CA VAL A 52 -7.40 -1.18 7.94
C VAL A 52 -7.39 -1.27 6.41
N TRP A 53 -6.26 -0.92 5.80
CA TRP A 53 -6.04 -1.18 4.38
C TRP A 53 -5.52 -2.60 4.18
N ASP A 54 -6.46 -3.54 4.03
CA ASP A 54 -6.17 -4.98 4.04
C ASP A 54 -5.12 -5.41 3.00
N LEU A 55 -5.20 -4.86 1.78
CA LEU A 55 -4.21 -5.13 0.72
C LEU A 55 -2.78 -4.79 1.15
N ALA A 56 -2.60 -3.63 1.79
CA ALA A 56 -1.29 -3.22 2.28
C ALA A 56 -0.82 -4.10 3.44
N SER A 57 -1.72 -4.47 4.36
CA SER A 57 -1.41 -5.40 5.46
C SER A 57 -0.95 -6.76 4.93
N ILE A 58 -1.65 -7.34 3.95
CA ILE A 58 -1.27 -8.60 3.30
C ILE A 58 0.11 -8.46 2.63
N TYR A 59 0.38 -7.33 1.99
CA TYR A 59 1.67 -7.08 1.37
C TYR A 59 2.81 -6.94 2.39
N PHE A 60 2.61 -6.24 3.50
CA PHE A 60 3.63 -6.12 4.56
C PHE A 60 3.94 -7.46 5.20
N HIS A 61 2.92 -8.30 5.36
CA HIS A 61 3.09 -9.69 5.76
C HIS A 61 3.97 -10.47 4.78
N ASP A 62 3.71 -10.40 3.48
CA ASP A 62 4.54 -11.07 2.46
C ASP A 62 5.99 -10.58 2.48
N LEU A 63 6.20 -9.26 2.61
CA LEU A 63 7.53 -8.66 2.70
C LEU A 63 8.33 -9.19 3.91
N LEU A 64 7.67 -9.35 5.05
CA LEU A 64 8.30 -9.86 6.27
C LEU A 64 8.56 -11.36 6.19
N MET A 65 7.54 -12.13 5.80
CA MET A 65 7.54 -13.60 5.95
C MET A 65 8.16 -14.33 4.78
N ASN A 66 7.89 -13.87 3.56
CA ASN A 66 8.29 -14.58 2.34
C ASN A 66 9.52 -13.94 1.70
N GLN A 67 9.67 -12.62 1.85
CA GLN A 67 10.79 -11.87 1.28
C GLN A 67 11.87 -11.50 2.32
N TYR A 68 11.68 -11.87 3.58
CA TYR A 68 12.62 -11.66 4.70
C TYR A 68 13.15 -10.22 4.78
N ARG A 69 12.29 -9.22 4.51
CA ARG A 69 12.65 -7.81 4.65
C ARG A 69 12.69 -7.42 6.12
N ASP A 70 13.64 -6.55 6.45
CA ASP A 70 13.72 -5.99 7.80
C ASP A 70 12.57 -4.99 8.06
N THR A 71 12.24 -4.81 9.34
CA THR A 71 11.16 -3.94 9.80
C THR A 71 11.30 -2.49 9.32
N SER A 72 12.53 -1.96 9.23
CA SER A 72 12.76 -0.58 8.82
C SER A 72 12.45 -0.38 7.33
N THR A 73 12.80 -1.38 6.50
CA THR A 73 12.44 -1.42 5.08
C THR A 73 10.93 -1.49 4.90
N VAL A 74 10.24 -2.35 5.66
CA VAL A 74 8.78 -2.47 5.58
C VAL A 74 8.09 -1.17 6.02
N LEU A 75 8.58 -0.51 7.07
CA LEU A 75 8.06 0.79 7.51
C LEU A 75 8.29 1.90 6.46
N ARG A 76 9.44 1.90 5.77
CA ARG A 76 9.71 2.82 4.65
C ARG A 76 8.71 2.60 3.51
N ILE A 77 8.49 1.35 3.12
CA ILE A 77 7.50 0.98 2.09
C ILE A 77 6.09 1.40 2.54
N ALA A 78 5.74 1.19 3.80
CA ALA A 78 4.45 1.60 4.34
C ALA A 78 4.23 3.12 4.24
N ASN A 79 5.25 3.94 4.53
CA ASN A 79 5.15 5.40 4.36
C ASN A 79 4.96 5.81 2.89
N ASP A 80 5.62 5.11 1.96
CA ASP A 80 5.45 5.37 0.54
C ASP A 80 4.06 4.95 0.03
N LEU A 81 3.52 3.83 0.52
CA LEU A 81 2.14 3.42 0.24
C LEU A 81 1.10 4.30 0.93
N LEU A 82 1.36 4.82 2.13
CA LEU A 82 0.48 5.80 2.78
C LEU A 82 0.37 7.08 1.95
N SER A 83 1.50 7.57 1.44
CA SER A 83 1.52 8.74 0.53
C SER A 83 0.65 8.50 -0.70
N TYR A 84 0.67 7.28 -1.23
CA TYR A 84 -0.15 6.88 -2.35
C TYR A 84 -1.64 6.77 -1.98
N LEU A 85 -1.98 6.12 -0.87
CA LEU A 85 -3.36 6.02 -0.39
C LEU A 85 -4.01 7.39 -0.21
N ARG A 86 -3.28 8.33 0.42
CA ARG A 86 -3.77 9.70 0.60
C ARG A 86 -4.09 10.37 -0.72
N PHE A 87 -3.25 10.16 -1.74
CA PHE A 87 -3.53 10.65 -3.10
C PHE A 87 -4.80 10.03 -3.68
N ILE A 88 -4.97 8.70 -3.55
CA ILE A 88 -6.14 7.98 -4.04
C ILE A 88 -7.43 8.48 -3.38
N GLU A 89 -7.43 8.59 -2.06
CA GLU A 89 -8.59 9.07 -1.30
C GLU A 89 -8.92 10.54 -1.63
N ASN A 90 -7.91 11.42 -1.69
CA ASN A 90 -8.11 12.84 -2.07
C ASN A 90 -8.68 13.01 -3.48
N LYS A 91 -8.35 12.10 -4.39
CA LYS A 91 -8.85 12.11 -5.78
C LYS A 91 -10.09 11.26 -5.97
N SER A 92 -10.61 10.62 -4.91
CA SER A 92 -11.74 9.69 -4.97
C SER A 92 -11.52 8.60 -6.03
N LEU A 93 -10.29 8.11 -6.15
CA LEU A 93 -9.91 7.07 -7.10
C LEU A 93 -10.13 5.68 -6.49
N THR A 94 -10.28 4.70 -7.37
CA THR A 94 -10.36 3.28 -7.00
C THR A 94 -9.04 2.61 -7.43
N ILE A 95 -8.34 1.96 -6.50
CA ILE A 95 -6.99 1.44 -6.73
C ILE A 95 -6.96 0.33 -7.78
N ASP A 96 -7.97 -0.54 -7.79
CA ASP A 96 -8.10 -1.66 -8.70
C ASP A 96 -8.81 -1.26 -10.01
N ASN A 97 -8.92 0.03 -10.32
CA ASN A 97 -9.41 0.47 -11.62
C ASN A 97 -8.29 0.46 -12.67
N PHE A 98 -8.45 -0.36 -13.72
CA PHE A 98 -7.49 -0.48 -14.82
C PHE A 98 -8.13 -0.09 -16.17
N PRO A 99 -8.38 1.21 -16.41
CA PRO A 99 -8.91 1.67 -17.70
C PRO A 99 -7.96 1.33 -18.87
N LEU A 100 -8.55 1.25 -20.06
CA LEU A 100 -7.83 1.06 -21.32
C LEU A 100 -6.85 2.21 -21.56
N ASP A 101 -7.28 3.45 -21.31
CA ASP A 101 -6.38 4.58 -21.31
C ASP A 101 -5.45 4.51 -20.08
N LYS A 102 -4.15 4.34 -20.35
CA LYS A 102 -3.13 4.28 -19.31
C LYS A 102 -3.06 5.58 -18.50
N GLN A 103 -3.36 6.73 -19.09
CA GLN A 103 -3.29 8.02 -18.40
C GLN A 103 -4.34 8.16 -17.30
N GLU A 104 -5.44 7.42 -17.40
CA GLU A 104 -6.50 7.38 -16.39
C GLU A 104 -6.21 6.39 -15.26
N ARG A 105 -5.19 5.54 -15.40
CA ARG A 105 -4.84 4.56 -14.37
C ARG A 105 -4.34 5.26 -13.11
N PRO A 106 -4.75 4.81 -11.91
CA PRO A 106 -4.34 5.41 -10.65
C PRO A 106 -2.82 5.55 -10.47
N THR A 107 -2.04 4.60 -11.01
CA THR A 107 -0.58 4.61 -10.97
C THR A 107 0.02 5.74 -11.83
N TYR A 108 -0.50 5.98 -13.03
CA TYR A 108 -0.05 7.05 -13.92
C TYR A 108 -0.43 8.43 -13.37
N LEU A 109 -1.65 8.56 -12.85
CA LEU A 109 -2.10 9.78 -12.18
C LEU A 109 -1.22 10.11 -10.97
N TYR A 110 -0.83 9.11 -10.18
CA TYR A 110 0.09 9.32 -9.06
C TYR A 110 1.51 9.67 -9.52
N HIS A 111 2.00 9.07 -10.60
CA HIS A 111 3.29 9.43 -11.18
C HIS A 111 3.32 10.92 -11.60
N LEU A 112 2.26 11.39 -12.26
CA LEU A 112 2.10 12.79 -12.62
C LEU A 112 2.05 13.69 -11.38
N HIS A 113 1.29 13.29 -10.36
CA HIS A 113 1.20 14.00 -9.09
C HIS A 113 2.57 14.16 -8.41
N LEU A 114 3.38 13.09 -8.34
CA LEU A 114 4.74 13.16 -7.79
C LEU A 114 5.63 14.09 -8.62
N ARG A 115 5.56 14.02 -9.96
CA ARG A 115 6.34 14.92 -10.83
C ARG A 115 6.00 16.39 -10.59
N GLN A 116 4.72 16.72 -10.41
CA GLN A 116 4.28 18.08 -10.09
C GLN A 116 4.76 18.51 -8.69
N GLN A 117 4.64 17.62 -7.69
CA GLN A 117 5.05 17.91 -6.32
C GLN A 117 6.56 18.21 -6.18
N PHE A 118 7.39 17.56 -7.02
CA PHE A 118 8.85 17.66 -6.95
C PHE A 118 9.47 18.44 -8.12
N ALA A 119 8.67 19.11 -8.95
CA ALA A 119 9.14 19.81 -10.15
C ALA A 119 10.29 20.80 -9.87
N PHE A 120 10.25 21.48 -8.73
CA PHE A 120 11.25 22.47 -8.31
C PHE A 120 12.23 21.96 -7.25
N LYS A 121 12.29 20.64 -7.00
CA LYS A 121 13.15 20.02 -5.97
C LYS A 121 14.01 18.91 -6.58
N PRO A 122 15.11 19.23 -7.28
CA PRO A 122 15.97 18.25 -7.93
C PRO A 122 16.46 17.14 -7.00
N SER A 123 16.80 17.48 -5.76
CA SER A 123 17.22 16.53 -4.71
C SER A 123 16.15 15.52 -4.30
N SER A 124 14.89 15.77 -4.64
CA SER A 124 13.74 14.93 -4.30
C SER A 124 13.29 14.03 -5.46
N GLN A 125 13.93 14.11 -6.64
CA GLN A 125 13.59 13.24 -7.77
C GLN A 125 13.82 11.75 -7.44
N SER A 126 14.89 11.43 -6.69
CA SER A 126 15.14 10.08 -6.18
C SER A 126 14.03 9.59 -5.26
N THR A 127 13.46 10.49 -4.45
CA THR A 127 12.33 10.19 -3.56
C THR A 127 11.05 9.90 -4.35
N ALA A 128 10.76 10.69 -5.39
CA ALA A 128 9.63 10.44 -6.29
C ALA A 128 9.73 9.08 -6.98
N SER A 129 10.91 8.77 -7.54
CA SER A 129 11.18 7.48 -8.18
C SER A 129 11.07 6.31 -7.22
N GLN A 130 11.56 6.45 -5.98
CA GLN A 130 11.42 5.43 -4.94
C GLN A 130 9.94 5.17 -4.60
N LYS A 131 9.17 6.25 -4.35
CA LYS A 131 7.73 6.16 -4.07
C LYS A 131 7.00 5.42 -5.17
N MET A 132 7.25 5.80 -6.42
CA MET A 132 6.63 5.16 -7.58
C MET A 132 7.01 3.67 -7.67
N ARG A 133 8.29 3.33 -7.47
CA ARG A 133 8.76 1.95 -7.50
C ARG A 133 8.08 1.07 -6.44
N HIS A 134 7.86 1.59 -5.23
CA HIS A 134 7.15 0.84 -4.18
C HIS A 134 5.67 0.64 -4.53
N VAL A 135 5.01 1.65 -5.12
CA VAL A 135 3.62 1.51 -5.61
C VAL A 135 3.54 0.45 -6.71
N LEU A 136 4.43 0.48 -7.71
CA LEU A 136 4.42 -0.52 -8.78
C LEU A 136 4.61 -1.95 -8.26
N ARG A 137 5.58 -2.16 -7.36
CA ARG A 137 5.79 -3.47 -6.72
C ARG A 137 4.60 -3.95 -5.90
N PHE A 138 3.87 -3.03 -5.28
CA PHE A 138 2.64 -3.35 -4.56
C PHE A 138 1.52 -3.77 -5.53
N TYR A 139 1.39 -3.11 -6.68
CA TYR A 139 0.47 -3.53 -7.75
C TYR A 139 0.83 -4.89 -8.32
N ASP A 140 2.11 -5.12 -8.65
CA ASP A 140 2.60 -6.41 -9.16
C ASP A 140 2.26 -7.53 -8.18
N PHE A 141 2.48 -7.31 -6.88
CA PHE A 141 2.10 -8.24 -5.82
C PHE A 141 0.60 -8.51 -5.80
N CYS A 142 -0.24 -7.46 -5.83
CA CYS A 142 -1.70 -7.63 -5.79
C CYS A 142 -2.22 -8.39 -7.01
N ILE A 143 -1.62 -8.18 -8.19
CA ILE A 143 -1.97 -8.90 -9.42
C ILE A 143 -1.53 -10.37 -9.32
N GLU A 144 -0.27 -10.62 -8.92
CA GLU A 144 0.28 -11.98 -8.78
C GLU A 144 -0.53 -12.83 -7.79
N LYS A 145 -0.91 -12.23 -6.65
CA LYS A 145 -1.71 -12.89 -5.61
C LYS A 145 -3.21 -12.86 -5.88
N LYS A 146 -3.66 -12.33 -7.03
CA LYS A 146 -5.07 -12.21 -7.44
C LYS A 146 -5.94 -11.51 -6.39
N LEU A 147 -5.39 -10.48 -5.75
CA LEU A 147 -6.06 -9.68 -4.73
C LEU A 147 -6.95 -8.58 -5.32
N PHE A 148 -6.71 -8.21 -6.58
CA PHE A 148 -7.64 -7.38 -7.34
C PHE A 148 -8.69 -8.24 -8.02
N SER A 149 -9.93 -7.75 -8.05
CA SER A 149 -11.04 -8.45 -8.68
C SER A 149 -10.75 -8.74 -10.15
N PRO A 150 -10.95 -9.99 -10.63
CA PRO A 150 -10.68 -10.36 -12.03
C PRO A 150 -11.43 -9.50 -13.05
N GLU A 151 -12.61 -9.01 -12.68
CA GLU A 151 -13.47 -8.16 -13.50
C GLU A 151 -12.81 -6.82 -13.88
N HIS A 152 -11.86 -6.37 -13.06
CA HIS A 152 -11.15 -5.11 -13.26
C HIS A 152 -9.81 -5.28 -13.97
N ILE A 153 -9.27 -6.49 -14.09
CA ILE A 153 -8.05 -6.79 -14.84
C ILE A 153 -8.43 -7.14 -16.28
N LYS A 154 -8.86 -6.15 -17.06
CA LYS A 154 -9.03 -6.32 -18.52
C LYS A 154 -7.73 -5.95 -19.24
N PRO A 155 -7.34 -6.72 -20.27
CA PRO A 155 -6.08 -6.52 -21.01
C PRO A 155 -6.00 -5.15 -21.70
#